data_AF-A0A2M7NJG7-F1
#
_entry.id   AF-A0A2M7NJG7-F1
#
_cell.length_a   1.000
_cell.length_b   1.000
_cell.length_c   1.000
_cell.angle_alpha   90.00
_cell.angle_beta   90.00
_cell.angle_gamma   90.00
#
_symmetry.space_group_name_H-M   'P 1'
#
loop_
_entity.id
_entity.type
_entity.pdbx_description
1 polymer ?
#
loop_
_entity_poly.entity_id
_entity_poly.type
_entity_poly.pdbx_seq_one_letter_code
_entity_poly.pdbx_strand_id
1 'polypeptide(L)'
;MKGGIVSHTLIALSILLFYFFLERMWTFFKLTRENPKDLLDRIKQLLMSRGMDSAQEALRKSSSSYSIILRESLEMMAYIPSNALKERIDEVAQRELTKLERKVGYISLVAGAAPMVGFLGTVVGMIQAFSELANQDGATSAKVLAEGIYQAMGTTMGGLVVGLFAYIMYNYLIAKIHKVTGRMNTLIHDFILMLQQRS
;
A
#
# COMPACT_ATOMS: atom_id res chain seq x y z
N MET A 1 -13.80 -5.06 -32.16
CA MET A 1 -13.17 -5.47 -30.89
C MET A 1 -13.99 -6.60 -30.27
N LYS A 2 -13.74 -7.87 -30.61
CA LYS A 2 -14.40 -9.03 -29.97
C LYS A 2 -13.57 -9.59 -28.80
N GLY A 3 -12.96 -8.72 -28.00
CA GLY A 3 -12.23 -9.08 -26.77
C GLY A 3 -13.17 -9.20 -25.55
N GLY A 4 -14.37 -9.74 -25.79
CA GLY A 4 -15.53 -9.67 -24.90
C GLY A 4 -15.20 -10.24 -23.52
N ILE A 5 -15.59 -9.50 -22.48
CA ILE A 5 -15.40 -9.84 -21.06
C ILE A 5 -13.94 -9.68 -20.58
N VAL A 6 -12.96 -10.42 -21.10
CA VAL A 6 -11.59 -10.41 -20.52
C VAL A 6 -10.91 -9.05 -20.63
N SER A 7 -11.03 -8.38 -21.77
CA SER A 7 -10.47 -7.02 -21.94
C SER A 7 -11.12 -6.02 -20.99
N HIS A 8 -12.43 -6.15 -20.74
CA HIS A 8 -13.17 -5.27 -19.83
C HIS A 8 -12.74 -5.53 -18.37
N THR A 9 -12.51 -6.79 -18.00
CA THR A 9 -11.98 -7.16 -16.68
C THR A 9 -10.58 -6.56 -16.45
N LEU A 10 -9.69 -6.60 -17.45
CA LEU A 10 -8.36 -6.00 -17.35
C LEU A 10 -8.42 -4.48 -17.17
N ILE A 11 -9.33 -3.81 -17.88
CA ILE A 11 -9.55 -2.37 -17.72
C ILE A 11 -10.05 -2.07 -16.30
N ALA A 12 -11.01 -2.84 -15.79
CA ALA A 12 -11.52 -2.69 -14.43
C ALA A 12 -10.42 -2.90 -13.37
N LEU A 13 -9.57 -3.93 -13.54
CA LEU A 13 -8.42 -4.17 -12.66
C LEU A 13 -7.41 -3.01 -12.70
N SER A 14 -7.18 -2.41 -13.87
CA SER A 14 -6.30 -1.24 -14.01
C SER A 14 -6.87 -0.02 -13.29
N ILE A 15 -8.17 0.26 -13.41
CA ILE A 15 -8.82 1.38 -12.69
C ILE A 15 -8.74 1.15 -11.18
N LEU A 16 -9.05 -0.07 -10.70
CA LEU A 16 -8.94 -0.41 -9.29
C LEU A 16 -7.52 -0.26 -8.76
N LEU A 17 -6.51 -0.69 -9.54
CA LEU A 17 -5.11 -0.52 -9.20
C LEU A 17 -4.77 0.96 -8.93
N PHE A 18 -5.10 1.84 -9.89
CA PHE A 18 -4.83 3.27 -9.75
C PHE A 18 -5.58 3.88 -8.57
N TYR A 19 -6.84 3.51 -8.36
CA TYR A 19 -7.62 3.96 -7.21
C TYR A 19 -6.95 3.58 -5.88
N PHE A 20 -6.58 2.32 -5.69
CA PHE A 20 -5.91 1.87 -4.47
C PHE A 20 -4.55 2.54 -4.28
N PHE A 21 -3.78 2.70 -5.37
CA PHE A 21 -2.47 3.35 -5.32
C PHE A 21 -2.57 4.81 -4.91
N LEU A 22 -3.47 5.60 -5.51
CA LEU A 22 -3.65 7.01 -5.20
C LEU A 22 -4.17 7.22 -3.78
N GLU A 23 -5.17 6.44 -3.37
CA GLU A 23 -5.73 6.51 -2.02
C GLU A 23 -4.67 6.16 -0.95
N ARG A 24 -3.79 5.18 -1.23
CA ARG A 24 -2.66 4.86 -0.37
C ARG A 24 -1.61 5.95 -0.36
N MET A 25 -1.27 6.51 -1.51
CA MET A 25 -0.28 7.59 -1.59
C MET A 25 -0.71 8.82 -0.79
N TRP A 26 -1.99 9.20 -0.88
CA TRP A 26 -2.56 10.27 -0.04
C TRP A 26 -2.52 9.90 1.44
N THR A 27 -3.02 8.71 1.82
CA THR A 27 -3.01 8.27 3.23
C THR A 27 -1.60 8.33 3.81
N PHE A 28 -0.61 7.87 3.07
CA PHE A 28 0.79 7.94 3.47
C PHE A 28 1.25 9.38 3.68
N PHE A 29 0.97 10.28 2.74
CA PHE A 29 1.32 11.69 2.86
C PHE A 29 0.67 12.34 4.08
N LYS A 30 -0.59 12.01 4.38
CA LYS A 30 -1.33 12.54 5.53
C LYS A 30 -0.77 12.03 6.86
N LEU A 31 -0.54 10.72 6.99
CA LEU A 31 -0.14 10.08 8.24
C LEU A 31 1.34 10.23 8.57
N THR A 32 2.19 10.55 7.57
CA THR A 32 3.65 10.70 7.74
C THR A 32 4.15 12.11 7.39
N ARG A 33 3.24 13.08 7.45
CA ARG A 33 3.51 14.49 7.07
C ARG A 33 4.60 15.14 7.94
N GLU A 34 4.71 14.72 9.19
CA GLU A 34 5.66 15.28 10.13
C GLU A 34 6.99 14.54 10.10
N ASN A 35 8.08 15.28 10.28
CA ASN A 35 9.38 14.69 10.55
C ASN A 35 9.41 14.22 12.02
N PRO A 36 9.69 12.93 12.30
CA PRO A 36 9.70 12.40 13.65
C PRO A 36 10.73 13.09 14.55
N LYS A 37 11.89 13.48 14.02
CA LYS A 37 12.94 14.16 14.80
C LYS A 37 12.50 15.55 15.25
N ASP A 38 12.08 16.38 14.30
CA ASP A 38 11.60 17.74 14.56
C ASP A 38 10.40 17.74 15.52
N LEU A 39 9.52 16.74 15.37
CA LEU A 39 8.40 16.54 16.29
C LEU A 39 8.89 16.20 17.71
N LEU A 40 9.79 15.24 17.85
CA LEU A 40 10.33 14.85 19.16
C LEU A 40 11.06 16.01 19.83
N ASP A 41 11.90 16.76 19.10
CA ASP A 41 12.63 17.92 19.62
C ASP A 41 11.66 19.00 20.12
N ARG A 42 10.59 19.27 19.36
CA ARG A 42 9.53 20.20 19.78
C ARG A 42 8.84 19.73 21.06
N ILE A 43 8.52 18.45 21.17
CA ILE A 43 7.90 17.88 22.38
C ILE A 43 8.85 17.94 23.57
N LYS A 44 10.14 17.61 23.38
CA LYS A 44 11.17 17.75 24.40
C LYS A 44 11.23 19.18 24.96
N GLN A 45 11.27 20.18 24.07
CA GLN A 45 11.27 21.59 24.47
C GLN A 45 10.01 22.00 25.25
N LEU A 46 8.83 21.54 24.82
CA LEU A 46 7.57 21.83 25.52
C LEU A 46 7.52 21.19 26.92
N LEU A 47 7.97 19.94 27.04
CA LEU A 47 8.05 19.24 28.33
C LEU A 47 8.98 19.93 29.32
N MET A 48 10.10 20.48 28.84
CA MET A 48 11.07 21.21 29.68
C MET A 48 10.59 22.61 30.08
N SER A 49 9.90 23.31 29.18
CA SER A 49 9.55 24.73 29.38
C SER A 49 8.16 24.98 29.96
N ARG A 50 7.17 24.15 29.61
CA ARG A 50 5.74 24.39 29.90
C ARG A 50 5.01 23.18 30.49
N GLY A 51 5.71 22.07 30.71
CA GLY A 51 5.15 20.87 31.33
C GLY A 51 4.34 19.98 30.39
N MET A 52 3.68 18.97 30.98
CA MET A 52 3.02 17.87 30.28
C MET A 52 1.81 18.31 29.45
N ASP A 53 0.98 19.20 30.00
CA ASP A 53 -0.28 19.62 29.36
C ASP A 53 -0.03 20.32 28.02
N SER A 54 1.00 21.17 27.96
CA SER A 54 1.38 21.87 26.73
C SER A 54 1.88 20.90 25.64
N ALA A 55 2.61 19.85 26.03
CA ALA A 55 3.08 18.82 25.10
C ALA A 55 1.90 18.00 24.54
N GLN A 56 0.95 17.60 25.38
CA GLN A 56 -0.25 16.89 24.93
C GLN A 56 -1.12 17.74 23.99
N GLU A 57 -1.31 19.03 24.28
CA GLU A 57 -2.09 19.93 23.42
C GLU A 57 -1.44 20.09 22.03
N ALA A 58 -0.11 20.18 21.97
CA ALA A 58 0.62 20.26 20.71
C ALA A 58 0.42 19.00 19.85
N LEU A 59 0.38 17.82 20.47
CA LEU A 59 0.18 16.54 19.79
C LEU A 59 -1.27 16.33 19.35
N ARG A 60 -2.25 16.83 20.11
CA ARG A 60 -3.68 16.77 19.74
C ARG A 60 -4.00 17.49 18.43
N LYS A 61 -3.21 18.49 18.04
CA LYS A 61 -3.38 19.26 16.80
C LYS A 61 -2.92 18.50 15.54
N SER A 62 -2.17 17.39 15.69
CA SER A 62 -1.65 16.60 14.57
C SER A 62 -2.31 15.22 14.49
N SER A 63 -2.69 14.83 13.28
CA SER A 63 -3.18 13.48 12.95
C SER A 63 -2.08 12.56 12.39
N SER A 64 -0.82 12.95 12.51
CA SER A 64 0.33 12.14 12.11
C SER A 64 0.44 10.91 13.01
N SER A 65 0.82 9.76 12.45
CA SER A 65 1.06 8.55 13.24
C SER A 65 2.16 8.76 14.28
N TYR A 66 3.17 9.58 13.98
CA TYR A 66 4.21 9.95 14.95
C TYR A 66 3.62 10.72 16.14
N SER A 67 2.70 11.65 15.89
CA SER A 67 2.03 12.43 16.94
C SER A 67 1.14 11.55 17.81
N ILE A 68 0.41 10.62 17.19
CA ILE A 68 -0.45 9.66 17.90
C ILE A 68 0.38 8.77 18.83
N ILE A 69 1.49 8.22 18.33
CA ILE A 69 2.42 7.41 19.13
C ILE A 69 2.90 8.22 20.34
N LEU A 70 3.46 9.41 20.15
CA LEU A 70 3.97 10.23 21.25
C LEU A 70 2.88 10.64 22.24
N ARG A 71 1.67 10.96 21.76
CA ARG A 71 0.56 11.38 22.61
C ARG A 71 0.15 10.26 23.56
N GLU A 72 -0.13 9.08 23.01
CA GLU A 72 -0.53 7.93 23.81
C GLU A 72 0.61 7.48 24.73
N SER A 73 1.87 7.59 24.28
CA SER A 73 3.04 7.32 25.12
C SER A 73 3.10 8.24 26.34
N LEU A 74 2.83 9.54 26.18
CA LEU A 74 2.79 10.51 27.28
C LEU A 74 1.62 10.27 28.23
N GLU A 75 0.45 9.90 27.71
CA GLU A 75 -0.71 9.54 28.53
C GLU A 75 -0.43 8.29 29.37
N MET A 76 0.17 7.25 28.76
CA MET A 76 0.51 5.99 29.41
C MET A 76 1.55 6.14 30.53
N MET A 77 2.49 7.08 30.40
CA MET A 77 3.49 7.34 31.43
C MET A 77 2.88 7.66 32.80
N ALA A 78 1.69 8.26 32.83
CA ALA A 78 1.07 8.67 34.08
C ALA A 78 0.64 7.49 34.97
N TYR A 79 0.48 6.28 34.40
CA TYR A 79 -0.07 5.14 35.13
C TYR A 79 0.57 3.78 34.80
N ILE A 80 1.46 3.69 33.80
CA ILE A 80 2.15 2.45 33.42
C ILE A 80 3.59 2.46 33.94
N PRO A 81 4.06 1.37 34.59
CA PRO A 81 5.44 1.27 35.06
C PRO A 81 6.43 1.21 33.89
N SER A 82 7.62 1.78 34.09
CA SER A 82 8.63 1.97 33.03
C SER A 82 9.07 0.67 32.33
N ASN A 83 8.98 -0.47 33.00
CA ASN A 83 9.33 -1.78 32.45
C ASN A 83 8.31 -2.30 31.41
N ALA A 84 7.04 -1.89 31.51
CA ALA A 84 5.97 -2.26 30.59
C ALA A 84 5.66 -1.16 29.55
N LEU A 85 6.15 0.07 29.77
CA LEU A 85 5.84 1.22 28.92
C LEU A 85 6.25 0.99 27.45
N LYS A 86 7.46 0.46 27.21
CA LYS A 86 7.95 0.22 25.84
C LYS A 86 7.04 -0.72 25.06
N GLU A 87 6.63 -1.82 25.66
CA GLU A 87 5.76 -2.81 25.03
C GLU A 87 4.43 -2.19 24.59
N ARG A 88 3.83 -1.34 25.44
CA ARG A 88 2.59 -0.62 25.11
C ARG A 88 2.77 0.41 24.00
N ILE A 89 3.92 1.09 23.96
CA ILE A 89 4.22 2.03 22.88
C ILE A 89 4.40 1.27 21.55
N ASP A 90 5.06 0.10 21.58
CA ASP A 90 5.22 -0.75 20.40
C ASP A 90 3.86 -1.26 19.89
N GLU A 91 2.91 -1.62 20.76
CA GLU A 91 1.52 -1.96 20.38
C GLU A 91 0.82 -0.81 19.64
N VAL A 92 0.97 0.44 20.12
CA VAL A 92 0.43 1.63 19.46
C VAL A 92 1.07 1.82 18.08
N ALA A 93 2.39 1.64 17.99
CA ALA A 93 3.11 1.76 16.72
C ALA A 93 2.67 0.71 15.71
N GLN A 94 2.46 -0.54 16.13
CA GLN A 94 1.94 -1.60 15.26
C GLN A 94 0.52 -1.29 14.76
N ARG A 95 -0.34 -0.71 15.61
CA ARG A 95 -1.68 -0.27 15.20
C ARG A 95 -1.62 0.84 14.16
N GLU A 96 -0.71 1.81 14.30
CA GLU A 96 -0.49 2.85 13.29
C GLU A 96 0.11 2.29 12.00
N LEU A 97 1.04 1.34 12.09
CA LEU A 97 1.60 0.63 10.94
C LEU A 97 0.52 -0.08 10.14
N THR A 98 -0.40 -0.76 10.82
CA THR A 98 -1.52 -1.49 10.20
C THR A 98 -2.40 -0.55 9.35
N LYS A 99 -2.57 0.72 9.76
CA LYS A 99 -3.31 1.72 8.98
C LYS A 99 -2.61 2.07 7.66
N LEU A 100 -1.28 2.05 7.63
CA LEU A 100 -0.46 2.28 6.44
C LEU A 100 -0.47 1.08 5.50
N GLU A 101 -0.41 -0.14 6.04
CA GLU A 101 -0.45 -1.40 5.30
C GLU A 101 -1.82 -1.71 4.70
N ARG A 102 -2.89 -1.22 5.33
CA ARG A 102 -4.27 -1.46 4.88
C ARG A 102 -4.42 -1.15 3.40
N LYS A 103 -5.05 -2.08 2.65
CA LYS A 103 -5.29 -2.02 1.20
C LYS A 103 -4.07 -2.19 0.28
N VAL A 104 -2.84 -2.21 0.79
CA VAL A 104 -1.65 -2.51 -0.04
C VAL A 104 -1.71 -3.94 -0.59
N GLY A 105 -2.29 -4.87 0.19
CA GLY A 105 -2.53 -6.24 -0.26
C GLY A 105 -3.41 -6.35 -1.52
N TYR A 106 -4.33 -5.42 -1.77
CA TYR A 106 -5.13 -5.44 -3.01
C TYR A 106 -4.28 -5.14 -4.25
N ILE A 107 -3.24 -4.31 -4.11
CA ILE A 107 -2.31 -4.02 -5.21
C ILE A 107 -1.48 -5.29 -5.52
N SER A 108 -1.05 -6.02 -4.49
CA SER A 108 -0.41 -7.34 -4.66
C SER A 108 -1.34 -8.34 -5.34
N LEU A 109 -2.62 -8.34 -4.98
CA LEU A 109 -3.62 -9.20 -5.62
C LEU A 109 -3.74 -8.88 -7.11
N VAL A 110 -3.82 -7.60 -7.49
CA VAL A 110 -3.87 -7.21 -8.91
C VAL A 110 -2.59 -7.60 -9.64
N ALA A 111 -1.43 -7.47 -9.00
CA ALA A 111 -0.14 -7.87 -9.58
C ALA A 111 -0.10 -9.35 -9.96
N GLY A 112 -0.69 -10.23 -9.13
CA GLY A 112 -0.80 -11.66 -9.43
C GLY A 112 -1.96 -12.00 -10.37
N ALA A 113 -3.11 -11.36 -10.19
CA ALA A 113 -4.33 -11.72 -10.91
C ALA A 113 -4.34 -11.22 -12.37
N ALA A 114 -3.81 -10.02 -12.67
CA ALA A 114 -3.89 -9.45 -14.01
C ALA A 114 -3.19 -10.31 -15.09
N PRO A 115 -1.97 -10.86 -14.87
CA PRO A 115 -1.34 -11.78 -15.81
C PRO A 115 -2.16 -13.06 -16.03
N MET A 116 -2.73 -13.63 -14.95
CA MET A 116 -3.56 -14.83 -15.03
C MET A 116 -4.84 -14.60 -15.84
N VAL A 117 -5.48 -13.43 -15.66
CA VAL A 117 -6.63 -13.01 -16.46
C VAL A 117 -6.25 -12.82 -17.92
N GLY A 118 -5.07 -12.22 -18.20
CA GLY A 118 -4.54 -12.09 -19.56
C GLY A 118 -4.33 -13.43 -20.25
N PHE A 119 -3.70 -14.37 -19.55
CA PHE A 119 -3.49 -15.76 -20.01
C PHE A 119 -4.81 -16.47 -20.31
N LEU A 120 -5.78 -16.36 -19.41
CA LEU A 120 -7.13 -16.89 -19.61
C LEU A 120 -7.76 -16.33 -20.89
N GLY A 121 -7.60 -15.02 -21.14
CA GLY A 121 -8.06 -14.38 -22.37
C GLY A 121 -7.47 -14.99 -23.63
N THR A 122 -6.18 -15.35 -23.60
CA THR A 122 -5.54 -15.99 -24.75
C THR A 122 -6.06 -17.41 -24.96
N VAL A 123 -6.25 -18.19 -23.89
CA VAL A 123 -6.83 -19.54 -23.99
C VAL A 123 -8.24 -19.47 -24.58
N VAL A 124 -9.09 -18.57 -24.08
CA VAL A 124 -10.46 -18.39 -24.59
C VAL A 124 -10.44 -17.92 -26.05
N GLY A 125 -9.57 -16.97 -26.39
CA GLY A 125 -9.44 -16.45 -27.75
C GLY A 125 -8.97 -17.52 -28.75
N MET A 126 -8.03 -18.38 -28.35
CA MET A 126 -7.60 -19.51 -29.16
C MET A 126 -8.72 -20.53 -29.36
N ILE A 127 -9.48 -20.88 -28.31
CA ILE A 127 -10.64 -21.78 -28.43
C ILE A 127 -11.66 -21.24 -29.43
N GLN A 128 -11.96 -19.93 -29.39
CA GLN A 128 -12.87 -19.29 -30.33
C GLN A 128 -12.32 -19.32 -31.76
N ALA A 129 -11.04 -18.99 -31.96
CA ALA A 129 -10.40 -18.99 -33.28
C ALA A 129 -10.41 -20.39 -33.93
N PHE A 130 -10.11 -21.45 -33.16
CA PHE A 130 -10.19 -22.83 -33.65
C PHE A 130 -11.63 -23.29 -33.92
N SER A 131 -12.60 -22.83 -33.12
CA SER A 131 -14.01 -23.14 -33.36
C SER A 131 -14.55 -22.47 -34.63
N GLU A 132 -14.17 -21.22 -34.91
CA GLU A 132 -14.53 -20.53 -36.15
C GLU A 132 -13.88 -21.20 -37.37
N LEU A 133 -12.64 -21.67 -37.23
CA LEU A 133 -11.93 -22.43 -38.26
C LEU A 133 -12.64 -23.74 -38.61
N ALA A 134 -13.08 -24.50 -37.61
CA ALA A 134 -13.75 -25.79 -37.80
C ALA A 134 -15.12 -25.67 -38.49
N ASN A 135 -15.73 -24.49 -38.47
CA ASN A 135 -17.04 -24.22 -39.07
C ASN A 135 -16.95 -23.52 -40.45
N GLN A 136 -15.75 -23.29 -41.00
CA GLN A 136 -15.53 -22.67 -42.30
C GLN A 136 -14.85 -23.63 -43.28
N ASP A 137 -15.46 -23.85 -44.45
CA ASP A 137 -14.84 -24.60 -45.55
C ASP A 137 -14.08 -23.65 -46.51
N GLY A 138 -12.79 -23.94 -46.77
CA GLY A 138 -12.01 -23.30 -47.84
C GLY A 138 -10.75 -22.50 -47.42
N ALA A 139 -10.05 -21.94 -48.42
CA ALA A 139 -8.71 -21.33 -48.31
C ALA A 139 -8.63 -20.00 -47.52
N THR A 140 -9.76 -19.45 -47.07
CA THR A 140 -9.83 -18.27 -46.17
C THR A 140 -9.53 -18.59 -44.71
N SER A 141 -9.39 -19.88 -44.38
CA SER A 141 -9.17 -20.45 -43.06
C SER A 141 -7.91 -19.92 -42.32
N ALA A 142 -6.80 -19.75 -43.03
CA ALA A 142 -5.52 -19.35 -42.42
C ALA A 142 -5.52 -17.90 -41.91
N LYS A 143 -6.16 -16.97 -42.64
CA LYS A 143 -6.21 -15.54 -42.25
C LYS A 143 -7.08 -15.33 -41.02
N VAL A 144 -8.24 -15.98 -40.96
CA VAL A 144 -9.17 -15.91 -39.81
C VAL A 144 -8.49 -16.45 -38.55
N LEU A 145 -7.81 -17.59 -38.65
CA LEU A 145 -7.06 -18.16 -37.53
C LEU A 145 -5.96 -17.20 -37.04
N ALA A 146 -5.19 -16.63 -37.95
CA ALA A 146 -4.11 -15.69 -37.61
C ALA A 146 -4.63 -14.43 -36.90
N GLU A 147 -5.75 -13.85 -37.36
CA GLU A 147 -6.40 -12.71 -36.70
C GLU A 147 -6.90 -13.06 -35.30
N GLY A 148 -7.51 -14.24 -35.12
CA GLY A 148 -7.98 -14.72 -33.83
C GLY A 148 -6.83 -14.93 -32.81
N ILE A 149 -5.73 -15.54 -33.25
CA ILE A 149 -4.52 -15.71 -32.43
C ILE A 149 -3.91 -14.35 -32.08
N TYR A 150 -3.79 -13.44 -33.05
CA TYR A 150 -3.25 -12.09 -32.82
C TYR A 150 -4.07 -11.34 -31.75
N GLN A 151 -5.40 -11.40 -31.84
CA GLN A 151 -6.28 -10.79 -30.85
C GLN A 151 -6.13 -11.44 -29.47
N ALA A 152 -6.02 -12.77 -29.42
CA ALA A 152 -5.82 -13.54 -28.20
C ALA A 152 -4.50 -13.18 -27.51
N MET A 153 -3.41 -13.02 -28.26
CA MET A 153 -2.11 -12.62 -27.71
C MET A 153 -2.14 -11.19 -27.12
N GLY A 154 -2.95 -10.30 -27.71
CA GLY A 154 -3.15 -8.94 -27.21
C GLY A 154 -3.68 -8.90 -25.77
N THR A 155 -4.54 -9.84 -25.36
CA THR A 155 -5.06 -9.88 -23.97
C THR A 155 -4.00 -10.30 -22.96
N THR A 156 -3.12 -11.25 -23.32
CA THR A 156 -1.99 -11.63 -22.46
C THR A 156 -1.02 -10.48 -22.31
N MET A 157 -0.67 -9.79 -23.41
CA MET A 157 0.19 -8.61 -23.36
C MET A 157 -0.41 -7.56 -22.41
N GLY A 158 -1.69 -7.25 -22.53
CA GLY A 158 -2.38 -6.31 -21.65
C GLY A 158 -2.34 -6.73 -20.17
N GLY A 159 -2.62 -8.01 -19.88
CA GLY A 159 -2.56 -8.55 -18.51
C GLY A 159 -1.18 -8.49 -17.89
N LEU A 160 -0.13 -8.80 -18.67
CA LEU A 160 1.26 -8.69 -18.24
C LEU A 160 1.66 -7.24 -17.95
N VAL A 161 1.26 -6.29 -18.80
CA VAL A 161 1.55 -4.87 -18.57
C VAL A 161 0.90 -4.39 -17.27
N VAL A 162 -0.39 -4.66 -17.07
CA VAL A 162 -1.10 -4.25 -15.84
C VAL A 162 -0.48 -4.92 -14.61
N GLY A 163 -0.17 -6.22 -14.68
CA GLY A 163 0.46 -6.97 -13.58
C GLY A 163 1.85 -6.41 -13.22
N LEU A 164 2.66 -6.07 -14.22
CA LEU A 164 3.99 -5.50 -14.03
C LEU A 164 3.91 -4.13 -13.32
N PHE A 165 3.03 -3.25 -13.78
CA PHE A 165 2.85 -1.95 -13.12
C PHE A 165 2.35 -2.09 -11.69
N ALA A 166 1.38 -2.99 -11.44
CA ALA A 166 0.90 -3.28 -10.10
C ALA A 166 2.01 -3.80 -9.18
N TYR A 167 2.88 -4.68 -9.68
CA TYR A 167 4.02 -5.20 -8.93
C TYR A 167 5.01 -4.10 -8.53
N ILE A 168 5.34 -3.19 -9.46
CA ILE A 168 6.23 -2.05 -9.17
C ILE A 168 5.60 -1.14 -8.11
N MET A 169 4.32 -0.80 -8.27
CA MET A 169 3.58 0.04 -7.31
C MET A 169 3.50 -0.58 -5.92
N TYR A 170 3.25 -1.89 -5.84
CA TYR A 170 3.21 -2.64 -4.60
C TYR A 170 4.57 -2.59 -3.87
N ASN A 171 5.65 -2.95 -4.55
CA ASN A 171 6.99 -2.96 -3.95
C ASN A 171 7.44 -1.56 -3.52
N TYR A 172 7.09 -0.53 -4.29
CA TYR A 172 7.35 0.86 -3.91
C TYR A 172 6.64 1.22 -2.58
N LEU A 173 5.37 0.86 -2.42
CA LEU A 173 4.62 1.13 -1.19
C LEU A 173 5.18 0.35 0.00
N ILE A 174 5.55 -0.93 -0.19
CA ILE A 174 6.18 -1.76 0.84
C ILE A 174 7.51 -1.15 1.30
N ALA A 175 8.39 -0.74 0.37
CA ALA A 175 9.63 -0.07 0.71
C ALA A 175 9.38 1.23 1.52
N LYS A 176 8.34 1.98 1.15
CA LYS A 176 7.93 3.19 1.86
C LYS A 176 7.45 2.90 3.29
N ILE A 177 6.68 1.82 3.47
CA ILE A 177 6.20 1.35 4.77
C ILE A 177 7.39 0.97 5.66
N HIS A 178 8.32 0.15 5.17
CA HIS A 178 9.53 -0.21 5.91
C HIS A 178 10.33 1.02 6.38
N LYS A 179 10.47 2.04 5.52
CA LYS A 179 11.12 3.31 5.89
C LYS A 179 10.36 4.06 7.00
N VAL A 180 9.04 3.94 7.06
CA VAL A 180 8.23 4.52 8.14
C VAL A 180 8.35 3.71 9.42
N THR A 181 8.30 2.38 9.35
CA THR A 181 8.53 1.48 10.48
C THR A 181 9.86 1.78 11.16
N GLY A 182 10.95 1.91 10.38
CA GLY A 182 12.25 2.28 10.90
C GLY A 182 12.22 3.64 11.63
N ARG A 183 11.57 4.64 11.03
CA ARG A 183 11.39 5.96 11.65
C ARG A 183 10.53 5.93 12.92
N MET A 184 9.49 5.10 12.97
CA MET A 184 8.67 4.89 14.17
C MET A 184 9.53 4.28 15.29
N ASN A 185 10.30 3.24 14.99
CA ASN A 185 11.16 2.58 15.98
C ASN A 185 12.24 3.52 16.53
N THR A 186 12.88 4.32 15.67
CA THR A 186 13.82 5.35 16.13
C THR A 186 13.14 6.38 17.02
N LEU A 187 11.95 6.87 16.63
CA LEU A 187 11.18 7.82 17.44
C LEU A 187 10.86 7.27 18.84
N ILE A 188 10.42 6.02 18.93
CA ILE A 188 10.09 5.36 20.19
C ILE A 188 11.34 5.21 21.06
N HIS A 189 12.45 4.78 20.46
CA HIS A 189 13.73 4.64 21.16
C HIS A 189 14.21 5.98 21.74
N ASP A 190 14.28 7.02 20.90
CA ASP A 190 14.74 8.35 21.30
C ASP A 190 13.82 8.97 22.36
N PHE A 191 12.50 8.73 22.24
CA PHE A 191 11.54 9.14 23.25
C PHE A 191 11.79 8.45 24.59
N ILE A 192 11.98 7.14 24.63
CA ILE A 192 12.27 6.42 25.89
C ILE A 192 13.58 6.90 26.52
N LEU A 193 14.63 7.11 25.73
CA LEU A 193 15.91 7.66 26.23
C LEU A 193 15.74 9.04 26.86
N MET A 194 14.94 9.92 26.24
CA MET A 194 14.61 11.23 26.80
C MET A 194 13.94 11.13 28.17
N LEU A 195 13.11 10.11 28.39
CA LEU A 195 12.41 9.91 29.66
C LEU A 195 13.34 9.38 30.77
N GLN A 196 14.24 8.46 30.42
CA GLN A 196 15.24 7.93 31.35
C GLN A 196 16.25 8.98 31.81
N GLN A 197 16.55 9.99 30.97
CA GLN A 197 17.42 11.11 31.37
C GLN A 197 16.75 12.09 32.34
N ARG A 198 15.43 12.03 32.51
CA ARG A 198 14.65 12.91 33.38
C ARG A 198 14.38 12.32 34.77
N SER A 199 14.45 10.99 34.90
CA SER A 199 14.32 10.24 36.17
C SER A 199 15.64 10.16 36.91
#